data_AF-A0A822C1F2-F1
#
_entry.id   AF-A0A822C1F2-F1
#
_cell.length_a   1.000
_cell.length_b   1.000
_cell.length_c   1.000
_cell.angle_alpha   90.00
_cell.angle_beta   90.00
_cell.angle_gamma   90.00
#
_symmetry.space_group_name_H-M   'P 1'
#
loop_
_entity.id
_entity.type
_entity.pdbx_description
1 polymer ?
#
loop_
_entity_poly.entity_id
_entity_poly.type
_entity_poly.pdbx_seq_one_letter_code
_entity_poly.pdbx_strand_id
1 'polypeptide(L)'
;MLVKDGFCDCHLHNPEWCEYDDFHIYTTRMNISFQYTCNGYTNMHPILIEGKNETDETECEQWPCNNIYTRCDGLWFCLNGADEVGCNSYSTLNCSTTEHICVSSSTGQLIPSEK
;
A
#
# COMPACT_ATOMS: atom_id res chain seq x y z
N MET A 1 -5.64 -7.30 -13.96
CA MET A 1 -6.39 -8.51 -14.35
C MET A 1 -5.35 -9.53 -14.77
N LEU A 2 -4.99 -10.42 -13.85
CA LEU A 2 -3.93 -11.42 -14.06
C LEU A 2 -4.59 -12.69 -14.62
N VAL A 3 -4.14 -13.12 -15.79
CA VAL A 3 -4.62 -14.33 -16.47
C VAL A 3 -3.78 -15.49 -15.98
N LYS A 4 -4.41 -16.53 -15.42
CA LYS A 4 -3.70 -17.75 -15.03
C LYS A 4 -3.50 -18.65 -16.25
N ASP A 5 -2.40 -18.48 -16.97
CA ASP A 5 -2.00 -19.36 -18.09
C ASP A 5 -0.72 -20.17 -17.82
N GLY A 6 -0.13 -20.05 -16.62
CA GLY A 6 1.08 -20.77 -16.24
C GLY A 6 2.35 -20.24 -16.92
N PHE A 7 2.29 -19.04 -17.49
CA PHE A 7 3.43 -18.32 -18.03
C PHE A 7 3.88 -17.23 -17.04
N CYS A 8 5.19 -17.08 -16.83
CA CYS A 8 5.70 -15.95 -16.05
C CYS A 8 5.56 -14.68 -16.93
N ASP A 9 4.59 -13.82 -16.60
CA ASP A 9 4.27 -12.60 -17.35
C ASP A 9 5.37 -11.52 -17.30
N CYS A 10 6.34 -11.66 -16.39
CA CYS A 10 7.47 -10.75 -16.27
C CYS A 10 8.63 -11.19 -17.17
N HIS A 11 8.77 -10.50 -18.31
CA HIS A 11 9.80 -10.75 -19.32
C HIS A 11 11.20 -10.24 -18.91
N LEU A 12 11.74 -10.70 -17.78
CA LEU A 12 13.14 -10.44 -17.41
C LEU A 12 13.79 -11.70 -16.80
N HIS A 13 14.59 -12.36 -17.64
CA HIS A 13 15.72 -13.23 -17.34
C HIS A 13 15.81 -13.77 -15.89
N ASN A 14 15.30 -14.99 -15.66
CA ASN A 14 16.04 -16.20 -15.24
C ASN A 14 15.03 -17.17 -14.55
N PRO A 15 14.88 -18.43 -15.00
CA PRO A 15 13.87 -19.36 -14.47
C PRO A 15 14.09 -19.81 -13.01
N GLU A 16 15.23 -19.47 -12.39
CA GLU A 16 15.49 -19.69 -10.97
C GLU A 16 14.76 -18.71 -10.03
N TRP A 17 14.14 -17.65 -10.57
CA TRP A 17 13.48 -16.60 -9.79
C TRP A 17 11.96 -16.51 -10.04
N CYS A 18 11.38 -17.46 -10.78
CA CYS A 18 9.93 -17.66 -10.66
C CYS A 18 9.71 -18.39 -9.33
N GLU A 19 9.47 -17.63 -8.27
CA GLU A 19 9.04 -18.18 -6.98
C GLU A 19 7.85 -19.10 -7.25
N TYR A 20 8.07 -20.40 -7.06
CA TYR A 20 7.00 -21.38 -7.13
C TYR A 20 5.96 -20.98 -6.08
N ASP A 21 4.82 -20.57 -6.60
CA ASP A 21 3.58 -20.27 -5.91
C ASP A 21 3.20 -21.44 -4.97
N ASP A 22 3.64 -21.41 -3.70
CA ASP A 22 2.99 -22.12 -2.58
C ASP A 22 1.68 -21.38 -2.23
N PHE A 23 0.82 -21.24 -3.23
CA PHE A 23 -0.18 -20.18 -3.33
C PHE A 23 -1.52 -20.52 -2.65
N HIS A 24 -1.61 -21.67 -1.96
CA HIS A 24 -2.91 -22.20 -1.56
C HIS A 24 -3.31 -22.02 -0.09
N ILE A 25 -2.41 -21.52 0.79
CA ILE A 25 -2.75 -21.26 2.20
C ILE A 25 -2.57 -19.77 2.59
N TYR A 26 -1.66 -19.04 1.94
CA TYR A 26 -1.36 -17.63 2.29
C TYR A 26 -2.31 -16.60 1.68
N THR A 27 -2.91 -16.91 0.54
CA THR A 27 -3.68 -15.93 -0.27
C THR A 27 -4.99 -15.48 0.36
N THR A 28 -5.56 -16.25 1.28
CA THR A 28 -6.84 -15.92 1.91
C THR A 28 -6.72 -14.89 3.05
N ARG A 29 -5.50 -14.61 3.55
CA ARG A 29 -5.26 -13.74 4.73
C ARG A 29 -4.19 -12.65 4.56
N MET A 30 -3.49 -12.60 3.43
CA MET A 30 -2.52 -11.53 3.13
C MET A 30 -3.12 -10.39 2.30
N ASN A 31 -4.41 -10.08 2.47
CA ASN A 31 -5.08 -9.01 1.73
C ASN A 31 -5.31 -7.81 2.67
N ILE A 32 -4.22 -7.34 3.29
CA ILE A 32 -4.27 -6.10 4.06
C ILE A 32 -4.08 -4.93 3.10
N SER A 33 -4.85 -3.86 3.28
CA SER A 33 -4.58 -2.60 2.57
C SER A 33 -3.48 -1.83 3.32
N PHE A 34 -2.62 -1.14 2.58
CA PHE A 34 -1.60 -0.25 3.14
C PHE A 34 -2.16 0.83 4.07
N GLN A 35 -3.44 1.20 3.88
CA GLN A 35 -4.14 2.14 4.77
C GLN A 35 -4.33 1.60 6.20
N TYR A 36 -4.20 0.27 6.39
CA TYR A 36 -4.38 -0.38 7.68
C TYR A 36 -3.05 -0.85 8.29
N THR A 37 -1.92 -0.59 7.65
CA THR A 37 -0.59 -0.89 8.23
C THR A 37 -0.29 0.12 9.34
N CYS A 38 0.16 -0.38 10.49
CA CYS A 38 0.53 0.43 11.66
C CYS A 38 -0.61 1.33 12.16
N ASN A 39 -1.83 0.79 12.22
CA ASN A 39 -3.02 1.49 12.72
C ASN A 39 -3.37 1.11 14.17
N GLY A 40 -2.54 0.30 14.82
CA GLY A 40 -2.74 -0.19 16.18
C GLY A 40 -3.57 -1.48 16.28
N TYR A 41 -4.00 -2.06 15.16
CA TYR A 41 -4.74 -3.30 15.10
C TYR A 41 -4.00 -4.33 14.26
N THR A 42 -3.70 -5.49 14.85
CA THR A 42 -3.10 -6.60 14.12
C THR A 42 -4.12 -7.21 13.17
N ASN A 43 -4.07 -6.82 11.90
CA ASN A 43 -4.99 -7.30 10.86
C ASN A 43 -4.41 -8.50 10.12
N MET A 44 -3.10 -8.70 10.20
CA MET A 44 -2.39 -9.83 9.61
C MET A 44 -2.00 -10.86 10.67
N HIS A 45 -2.08 -12.15 10.31
CA HIS A 45 -1.46 -13.17 11.15
C HIS A 45 0.06 -13.03 11.15
N PRO A 46 0.73 -13.27 12.30
CA PRO A 46 2.18 -13.19 12.36
C PRO A 46 2.86 -14.11 11.36
N ILE A 47 3.83 -13.58 10.63
CA ILE A 47 4.70 -14.32 9.71
C ILE A 47 6.12 -14.36 10.27
N LEU A 48 6.83 -15.46 10.04
CA LEU A 48 8.19 -15.62 10.55
C LEU A 48 9.19 -15.10 9.52
N ILE A 49 9.82 -13.95 9.81
CA ILE A 49 10.89 -13.35 8.98
C ILE A 49 12.14 -13.27 9.86
N GLU A 50 13.26 -13.83 9.40
CA GLU A 50 14.55 -13.83 10.12
C GLU A 50 14.47 -14.33 11.58
N GLY A 51 13.53 -15.23 11.88
CA GLY A 51 13.32 -15.76 13.22
C GLY A 51 12.47 -14.88 14.16
N LYS A 52 11.95 -13.75 13.67
CA LYS A 52 11.02 -12.87 14.38
C LYS A 52 9.61 -13.01 13.79
N ASN A 53 8.61 -12.95 14.65
CA ASN A 53 7.20 -12.91 14.23
C ASN A 53 6.84 -11.47 13.89
N GLU A 54 6.70 -11.20 12.60
CA GLU A 54 6.33 -9.90 12.05
C GLU A 54 4.83 -9.84 11.77
N THR A 55 4.23 -8.67 11.94
CA THR A 55 2.84 -8.37 11.59
C THR A 55 2.78 -7.04 10.85
N ASP A 56 1.58 -6.62 10.48
CA ASP A 56 1.31 -5.28 9.95
C ASP A 56 1.49 -4.14 10.99
N GLU A 57 1.92 -4.49 12.20
CA GLU A 57 2.11 -3.59 13.34
C GLU A 57 3.55 -3.67 13.90
N THR A 58 4.48 -4.26 13.15
CA THR A 58 5.91 -4.26 13.49
C THR A 58 6.68 -3.24 12.65
N GLU A 59 7.76 -2.71 13.23
CA GLU A 59 8.63 -1.70 12.58
C GLU A 59 7.90 -0.43 12.11
N CYS A 60 6.86 -0.01 12.85
CA CYS A 60 6.08 1.18 12.54
C CYS A 60 6.89 2.49 12.58
N GLU A 61 8.12 2.48 13.12
CA GLU A 61 9.05 3.59 12.98
C GLU A 61 9.43 3.86 11.52
N GLN A 62 9.36 2.84 10.65
CA GLN A 62 9.56 2.96 9.21
C GLN A 62 8.29 3.38 8.46
N TRP A 63 7.12 3.33 9.11
CA TRP A 63 5.83 3.66 8.53
C TRP A 63 5.23 4.91 9.20
N PRO A 64 5.58 6.12 8.75
CA PRO A 64 5.12 7.34 9.39
C PRO A 64 3.59 7.43 9.37
N CYS A 65 3.00 7.82 10.51
CA CYS A 65 1.54 7.94 10.64
C CYS A 65 0.92 8.95 9.65
N ASN A 66 1.71 9.91 9.16
CA ASN A 66 1.32 10.86 8.11
C ASN A 66 1.99 10.45 6.81
N ASN A 67 1.28 9.68 5.99
CA ASN A 67 1.76 9.16 4.73
C ASN A 67 0.68 9.31 3.64
N ILE A 68 0.96 8.89 2.42
CA ILE A 68 0.04 9.05 1.28
C ILE A 68 -1.30 8.31 1.44
N TYR A 69 -1.37 7.31 2.32
CA TYR A 69 -2.58 6.51 2.56
C TYR A 69 -3.44 7.06 3.70
N THR A 70 -2.82 7.76 4.66
CA THR A 70 -3.49 8.31 5.85
C THR A 70 -3.69 9.82 5.78
N ARG A 71 -2.98 10.52 4.90
CA ARG A 71 -3.02 11.98 4.84
C ARG A 71 -4.34 12.47 4.26
N CYS A 72 -5.10 13.18 5.09
CA CYS A 72 -6.35 13.84 4.74
C CYS A 72 -7.41 12.88 4.20
N ASP A 73 -7.45 11.67 4.73
CA ASP A 73 -8.46 10.67 4.43
C ASP A 73 -9.69 10.81 5.37
N GLY A 74 -9.61 11.70 6.36
CA GLY A 74 -10.66 12.00 7.33
C GLY A 74 -10.58 11.15 8.59
N LEU A 75 -9.52 10.34 8.78
CA LEU A 75 -9.27 9.51 9.94
C LEU A 75 -8.00 10.00 10.66
N TRP A 76 -7.96 9.91 12.00
CA TRP A 76 -6.78 10.26 12.78
C TRP A 76 -5.92 9.04 13.08
N PHE A 77 -4.84 8.90 12.32
CA PHE A 77 -3.76 7.95 12.54
C PHE A 77 -2.61 8.55 13.36
N CYS A 78 -2.34 9.85 13.24
CA CYS A 78 -1.33 10.52 14.06
C CYS A 78 -1.90 11.00 15.41
N LEU A 79 -1.16 10.78 16.51
CA LEU A 79 -1.50 11.28 17.86
C LEU A 79 -1.72 12.80 17.93
N ASN A 80 -1.03 13.55 17.09
CA ASN A 80 -1.16 15.01 16.99
C ASN A 80 -2.05 15.46 15.81
N GLY A 81 -2.72 14.52 15.13
CA GLY A 81 -3.54 14.77 13.95
C GLY A 81 -2.75 15.32 12.75
N ALA A 82 -1.43 15.11 12.67
CA ALA A 82 -0.58 15.68 11.62
C ALA A 82 -0.99 15.26 10.20
N ASP A 83 -1.58 14.08 10.07
CA ASP A 83 -2.17 13.53 8.85
C ASP A 83 -3.39 14.31 8.36
N GLU A 84 -4.18 14.90 9.26
CA GLU A 84 -5.44 15.59 8.95
C GLU A 84 -5.37 17.13 9.03
N VAL A 85 -4.17 17.70 9.18
CA VAL A 85 -3.97 19.16 9.20
C VAL A 85 -3.32 19.67 7.92
N GLY A 86 -3.69 20.89 7.52
CA GLY A 86 -3.19 21.50 6.28
C GLY A 86 -3.69 20.78 5.03
N CYS A 87 -4.81 20.07 5.15
CA CYS A 87 -5.57 19.55 4.03
C CYS A 87 -6.22 20.71 3.30
N ASN A 88 -5.44 21.45 2.49
CA ASN A 88 -6.02 22.21 1.40
C ASN A 88 -6.83 21.20 0.61
N SER A 89 -8.15 21.37 0.63
CA SER A 89 -9.11 20.44 0.09
C SER A 89 -8.57 19.82 -1.19
N TYR A 90 -8.39 18.49 -1.25
CA TYR A 90 -8.07 17.76 -2.49
C TYR A 90 -9.01 18.12 -3.64
N SER A 91 -10.16 18.74 -3.32
CA SER A 91 -10.99 19.57 -4.19
C SER A 91 -10.25 20.60 -5.08
N THR A 92 -8.97 20.93 -4.86
CA THR A 92 -8.21 21.79 -5.78
C THR A 92 -7.65 21.05 -6.98
N LEU A 93 -7.53 19.72 -6.92
CA LEU A 93 -7.30 18.90 -8.09
C LEU A 93 -8.65 18.73 -8.79
N ASN A 94 -8.99 19.69 -9.65
CA ASN A 94 -10.12 19.56 -10.58
C ASN A 94 -9.81 18.46 -11.58
N CYS A 95 -9.98 17.21 -11.16
CA CYS A 95 -9.92 16.09 -12.09
C CYS A 95 -11.13 16.18 -13.02
N SER A 96 -10.88 16.12 -14.33
CA SER A 96 -11.90 15.81 -15.33
C SER A 96 -12.58 14.49 -14.99
N THR A 97 -13.79 14.24 -15.52
CA THR A 97 -14.44 12.93 -15.43
C THR A 97 -13.62 11.78 -16.05
N THR A 98 -12.58 12.11 -16.82
CA THR A 98 -11.64 11.16 -17.46
C THR A 98 -10.33 10.97 -16.68
N GLU A 99 -10.13 11.69 -15.58
CA GLU A 99 -8.87 11.71 -14.83
C GLU A 99 -9.00 11.01 -13.48
N HIS A 100 -7.92 10.38 -13.04
CA HIS A 100 -7.77 9.81 -11.71
C HIS A 100 -6.61 10.50 -10.97
N ILE A 101 -6.71 10.55 -9.65
CA ILE A 101 -5.60 11.02 -8.81
C ILE A 101 -4.53 9.93 -8.77
N CYS A 102 -3.30 10.27 -9.14
CA CYS A 102 -2.13 9.41 -9.12
C CYS A 102 -1.01 10.03 -8.30
N VAL A 103 -0.08 9.19 -7.82
CA VAL A 103 1.14 9.65 -7.15
C VAL A 103 2.26 9.76 -8.19
N SER A 104 2.84 10.94 -8.31
CA SER A 104 4.02 11.16 -9.14
C SER A 104 5.23 10.40 -8.59
N SER A 105 5.86 9.55 -9.40
CA SER A 105 7.06 8.81 -8.99
C SER A 105 8.28 9.69 -8.76
N SER A 106 8.33 10.88 -9.36
CA SER A 106 9.46 11.81 -9.26
C SER A 106 9.35 12.77 -8.07
N THR A 107 8.14 13.11 -7.63
CA THR A 107 7.92 14.12 -6.58
C THR A 107 7.16 13.61 -5.37
N GLY A 108 6.54 12.42 -5.45
CA GLY A 108 5.65 11.90 -4.43
C GLY A 108 4.35 12.70 -4.26
N GLN A 109 4.09 13.69 -5.13
CA GLN A 109 2.90 14.53 -5.07
C GLN A 109 1.73 13.90 -5.81
N LEU A 110 0.52 14.27 -5.39
CA LEU A 110 -0.72 13.84 -6.01
C LEU A 110 -1.02 14.70 -7.24
N ILE A 111 -1.22 14.05 -8.40
CA ILE A 111 -1.44 14.68 -9.70
C ILE A 111 -2.65 14.04 -10.39
N PRO A 112 -3.39 14.76 -11.25
CA PRO A 112 -4.37 14.16 -12.13
C PRO A 112 -3.64 13.42 -13.26
N SER A 113 -4.12 12.22 -13.62
CA SER A 113 -3.66 11.49 -14.81
C SER A 113 -4.86 10.90 -15.54
N GLU A 114 -4.89 11.07 -16.85
CA GLU A 114 -5.80 10.33 -17.73
C GLU A 114 -5.33 8.87 -17.83
N LYS A 115 -6.29 7.99 -18.14
CA LYS A 115 -6.07 6.55 -18.32
C LYS A 115 -5.56 6.22 -19.71
#